data_AF-F6W7J0-F1
#
_entry.id   AF-F6W7J0-F1
#
_cell.length_a   1.000
_cell.length_b   1.000
_cell.length_c   1.000
_cell.angle_alpha   90.00
_cell.angle_beta   90.00
_cell.angle_gamma   90.00
#
_symmetry.space_group_name_H-M   'P 1'
#
loop_
_entity.id
_entity.type
_entity.pdbx_description
1 polymer ?
#
loop_
_entity_poly.entity_id
_entity_poly.type
_entity_poly.pdbx_seq_one_letter_code
_entity_poly.pdbx_strand_id
1 'polypeptide(L)'
;MDDVEDAFVFVYDRRRGKNEERRKIHIGGVFSFDVFLEKVLDVFDLASDDEFIVTTTGREEINDDDTFVTLIESGDTLYLLQYVDQPLEAPVAEHIEYQPHYDTLIKSGIYEYYASEGNMNPLPFAFAELIDNALAATARNVGPRIIELSLHFNTSTAEHMLCVYDNGQGMSSRQLNNWAIYRLSKFNRKDRRDIGEHIPYHDDENLATPKSLNSDISWFGVGG
;
A
#
# COMPACT_ATOMS: atom_id res chain seq x y z
N MET A 1 4.99 -17.53 -10.85
CA MET A 1 4.61 -18.76 -11.59
C MET A 1 3.24 -19.24 -11.15
N ASP A 2 2.86 -19.01 -9.89
CA ASP A 2 1.52 -19.34 -9.37
C ASP A 2 0.41 -18.36 -9.84
N ASP A 3 0.73 -17.11 -10.19
CA ASP A 3 -0.29 -16.10 -10.54
C ASP A 3 -1.07 -16.38 -11.85
N VAL A 4 -0.50 -17.16 -12.77
CA VAL A 4 -1.15 -17.47 -14.07
C VAL A 4 -2.22 -18.56 -13.91
N GLU A 5 -2.10 -19.43 -12.91
CA GLU A 5 -3.10 -20.48 -12.64
C GLU A 5 -4.33 -19.93 -11.91
N ASP A 6 -4.18 -18.81 -11.19
CA ASP A 6 -5.27 -18.18 -10.41
C ASP A 6 -5.92 -16.96 -11.09
N ALA A 7 -5.56 -16.63 -12.34
CA ALA A 7 -6.09 -15.46 -13.05
C ALA A 7 -7.63 -15.50 -13.16
N PHE A 8 -8.28 -14.35 -12.96
CA PHE A 8 -9.74 -14.23 -12.97
C PHE A 8 -10.23 -12.87 -13.45
N VAL A 9 -11.51 -12.78 -13.82
CA VAL A 9 -12.22 -11.52 -14.12
C VAL A 9 -13.55 -11.47 -13.38
N PHE A 10 -14.10 -10.28 -13.21
CA PHE A 10 -15.47 -10.06 -12.75
C PHE A 10 -16.35 -9.66 -13.92
N VAL A 11 -17.45 -10.36 -14.14
CA VAL A 11 -18.35 -10.07 -15.26
C VAL A 11 -19.73 -9.67 -14.73
N TYR A 12 -20.28 -8.58 -15.25
CA TYR A 12 -21.65 -8.17 -15.01
C TYR A 12 -22.51 -8.47 -16.23
N ASP A 13 -23.63 -9.18 -16.03
CA ASP A 13 -24.68 -9.20 -17.04
C ASP A 13 -25.45 -7.87 -16.97
N ARG A 14 -25.35 -7.08 -18.03
CA ARG A 14 -26.07 -5.82 -18.21
C ARG A 14 -26.89 -5.81 -19.49
N ARG A 15 -27.14 -6.98 -20.10
CA ARG A 15 -28.00 -7.12 -21.28
C ARG A 15 -29.45 -6.73 -20.99
N ARG A 16 -29.86 -6.71 -19.71
CA ARG A 16 -31.19 -6.33 -19.23
C ARG A 16 -31.04 -5.38 -18.04
N GLY A 17 -31.98 -4.46 -17.81
CA GLY A 17 -31.95 -3.52 -16.68
C GLY A 17 -32.11 -4.11 -15.28
N LYS A 18 -31.78 -5.39 -15.09
CA LYS A 18 -31.71 -6.01 -13.78
C LYS A 18 -30.36 -5.70 -13.15
N ASN A 19 -30.39 -5.35 -11.87
CA ASN A 19 -29.18 -5.15 -11.08
C ASN A 19 -28.68 -6.49 -10.50
N GLU A 20 -28.21 -7.37 -11.39
CA GLU A 20 -27.61 -8.65 -10.99
C GLU A 20 -26.18 -8.46 -10.51
N GLU A 21 -25.78 -9.26 -9.51
CA GLU A 21 -24.42 -9.27 -8.98
C GLU A 21 -23.43 -9.78 -10.02
N ARG A 22 -22.19 -9.29 -9.94
CA ARG A 22 -21.10 -9.78 -10.80
C ARG A 22 -20.78 -11.24 -10.49
N ARG A 23 -20.42 -12.01 -11.51
CA ARG A 23 -19.87 -13.36 -11.36
C ARG A 23 -18.36 -13.32 -11.56
N LYS A 24 -17.61 -14.06 -10.74
CA LYS A 24 -16.15 -14.24 -10.88
C LYS A 24 -15.90 -15.40 -11.83
N ILE A 25 -15.14 -15.18 -12.91
CA ILE A 25 -14.77 -16.22 -13.87
C ILE A 25 -13.26 -16.42 -13.81
N HIS A 26 -12.83 -17.66 -13.58
CA HIS A 26 -11.42 -18.03 -13.64
C HIS A 26 -10.98 -18.21 -15.09
N ILE A 27 -9.95 -17.45 -15.47
CA ILE A 27 -9.33 -17.42 -16.80
C ILE A 27 -7.91 -17.99 -16.81
N GLY A 28 -7.41 -18.47 -15.68
CA GLY A 28 -6.17 -19.24 -15.63
C GLY A 28 -6.21 -20.43 -16.60
N GLY A 29 -5.20 -20.53 -17.46
CA GLY A 29 -5.12 -21.56 -18.51
C GLY A 29 -6.10 -21.40 -19.68
N VAL A 30 -6.80 -20.26 -19.79
CA VAL A 30 -7.63 -19.91 -20.95
C VAL A 30 -6.78 -19.11 -21.94
N PHE A 31 -6.66 -19.62 -23.16
CA PHE A 31 -5.77 -19.05 -24.19
C PHE A 31 -6.51 -18.62 -25.46
N SER A 32 -7.84 -18.76 -25.52
CA SER A 32 -8.65 -18.29 -26.64
C SER A 32 -9.96 -17.68 -26.17
N PHE A 33 -10.47 -16.75 -26.97
CA PHE A 33 -11.73 -16.08 -26.73
C PHE A 33 -12.92 -17.04 -26.75
N ASP A 34 -12.90 -18.04 -27.64
CA ASP A 34 -13.97 -19.06 -27.70
C ASP A 34 -14.11 -19.84 -26.39
N VAL A 35 -12.99 -20.26 -25.79
CA VAL A 35 -12.99 -20.98 -24.50
C VAL A 35 -13.46 -20.06 -23.36
N PHE A 36 -13.13 -18.77 -23.44
CA PHE A 36 -13.66 -17.79 -22.50
C PHE A 36 -15.18 -17.62 -22.65
N LEU A 37 -15.70 -17.55 -23.88
CA LEU A 37 -17.15 -17.50 -24.13
C LEU A 37 -17.87 -18.74 -23.62
N GLU A 38 -17.34 -19.93 -23.82
CA GLU A 38 -17.90 -21.17 -23.26
C GLU A 38 -18.06 -21.08 -21.73
N LYS A 39 -17.05 -20.51 -21.04
CA LYS A 39 -17.13 -20.26 -19.60
C LYS A 39 -18.17 -19.20 -19.24
N VAL A 40 -18.31 -18.13 -20.02
CA VAL A 40 -19.35 -17.12 -19.81
C VAL A 40 -20.73 -17.73 -19.95
N LEU A 41 -20.96 -18.54 -21.00
CA LEU A 41 -22.23 -19.22 -21.23
C LEU A 41 -22.59 -20.14 -20.05
N ASP A 42 -21.65 -20.97 -19.60
CA ASP A 42 -21.83 -21.85 -18.45
C ASP A 42 -22.11 -21.06 -17.16
N VAL A 43 -21.28 -20.04 -16.89
CA VAL A 43 -21.37 -19.26 -15.65
C VAL A 43 -22.64 -18.41 -15.58
N PHE A 44 -23.24 -18.00 -16.69
CA PHE A 44 -24.47 -17.20 -16.71
C PHE A 44 -25.72 -17.98 -17.11
N ASP A 45 -25.62 -19.31 -17.28
CA ASP A 45 -26.70 -20.19 -17.71
C ASP A 45 -27.33 -19.76 -19.04
N LEU A 46 -26.49 -19.38 -20.03
CA LEU A 46 -26.89 -18.85 -21.33
C LEU A 46 -26.91 -19.92 -22.40
N ALA A 47 -27.80 -19.76 -23.38
CA ALA A 47 -27.85 -20.63 -24.54
C ALA A 47 -26.74 -20.25 -25.54
N SER A 48 -26.24 -21.21 -26.32
CA SER A 48 -25.19 -20.96 -27.31
C SER A 48 -25.61 -20.03 -28.45
N ASP A 49 -26.91 -19.81 -28.63
CA ASP A 49 -27.50 -18.90 -29.60
C ASP A 49 -27.94 -17.55 -28.99
N ASP A 50 -27.65 -17.29 -27.71
CA ASP A 50 -27.86 -15.97 -27.11
C ASP A 50 -26.96 -14.92 -27.79
N GLU A 51 -27.57 -13.84 -28.30
CA GLU A 51 -26.83 -12.71 -28.85
C GLU A 51 -26.37 -11.78 -27.71
N PHE A 52 -25.06 -11.63 -27.55
CA PHE A 52 -24.44 -10.67 -26.66
C PHE A 52 -23.03 -10.33 -27.13
N ILE A 53 -22.49 -9.25 -26.58
CA ILE A 53 -21.08 -8.89 -26.70
C ILE A 53 -20.44 -8.81 -25.32
N VAL A 54 -19.13 -8.96 -25.27
CA VAL A 54 -18.32 -8.73 -24.08
C VAL A 54 -17.54 -7.43 -24.27
N THR A 55 -17.56 -6.54 -23.27
CA THR A 55 -16.75 -5.32 -23.31
C THR A 55 -15.99 -5.08 -22.00
N THR A 56 -14.89 -4.33 -22.09
CA THR A 56 -14.28 -3.69 -20.92
C THR A 56 -15.20 -2.63 -20.29
N THR A 57 -14.85 -2.10 -19.12
CA THR A 57 -15.56 -0.96 -18.53
C THR A 57 -15.47 0.31 -19.40
N GLY A 58 -14.43 0.40 -20.24
CA GLY A 58 -14.22 1.43 -21.26
C GLY A 58 -15.03 1.27 -22.55
N ARG A 59 -15.87 0.23 -22.67
CA ARG A 59 -16.65 -0.11 -23.87
C ARG A 59 -15.81 -0.55 -25.07
N GLU A 60 -14.63 -1.09 -24.83
CA GLU A 60 -13.87 -1.78 -25.87
C GLU A 60 -14.38 -3.21 -25.99
N GLU A 61 -14.78 -3.61 -27.20
CA GLU A 61 -15.34 -4.95 -27.47
C GLU A 61 -14.23 -6.00 -27.51
N ILE A 62 -14.49 -7.13 -26.85
CA ILE A 62 -13.63 -8.31 -26.88
C ILE A 62 -14.34 -9.34 -27.74
N ASN A 63 -13.79 -9.66 -28.91
CA ASN A 63 -14.43 -10.52 -29.91
C ASN A 63 -13.49 -11.49 -30.64
N ASP A 64 -12.20 -11.49 -30.30
CA ASP A 64 -11.21 -12.42 -30.84
C ASP A 64 -10.06 -12.67 -29.84
N ASP A 65 -9.13 -13.55 -30.21
CA ASP A 65 -7.99 -13.90 -29.35
C ASP A 65 -7.04 -12.72 -29.10
N ASP A 66 -6.93 -11.76 -30.03
CA ASP A 66 -6.03 -10.60 -29.89
C ASP A 66 -6.59 -9.60 -28.86
N THR A 67 -7.86 -9.25 -28.99
CA THR A 67 -8.59 -8.41 -28.02
C THR A 67 -8.70 -9.08 -26.66
N PHE A 68 -8.87 -10.41 -26.60
CA PHE A 68 -8.86 -11.16 -25.34
C PHE A 68 -7.52 -11.05 -24.60
N VAL A 69 -6.39 -11.14 -25.31
CA VAL A 69 -5.06 -11.06 -24.69
C VAL A 69 -4.64 -9.62 -24.37
N THR A 70 -5.05 -8.65 -25.17
CA THR A 70 -4.59 -7.25 -25.05
C THR A 70 -5.45 -6.39 -24.15
N LEU A 71 -6.75 -6.70 -24.00
CA LEU A 71 -7.71 -5.88 -23.25
C LEU A 71 -8.09 -6.45 -21.88
N ILE A 72 -7.63 -7.65 -21.53
CA ILE A 72 -8.00 -8.31 -20.27
C ILE A 72 -6.76 -8.58 -19.42
N GLU A 73 -6.78 -8.03 -18.22
CA GLU A 73 -5.88 -8.38 -17.13
C GLU A 73 -6.63 -9.10 -16.00
N SER A 74 -5.89 -9.83 -15.17
CA SER A 74 -6.49 -10.49 -14.01
C SER A 74 -6.99 -9.45 -13.00
N GLY A 75 -8.24 -9.59 -12.58
CA GLY A 75 -8.92 -8.65 -11.67
C GLY A 75 -9.90 -7.71 -12.37
N ASP A 76 -9.86 -7.65 -13.71
CA ASP A 76 -10.66 -6.72 -14.51
C ASP A 76 -12.16 -6.95 -14.36
N THR A 77 -12.90 -5.87 -14.63
CA THR A 77 -14.37 -5.90 -14.69
C THR A 77 -14.84 -5.80 -16.15
N LEU A 78 -15.69 -6.74 -16.57
CA LEU A 78 -16.25 -6.81 -17.93
C LEU A 78 -17.79 -6.73 -17.90
N TYR A 79 -18.37 -6.37 -19.04
CA TYR A 79 -19.81 -6.32 -19.25
C TYR A 79 -20.27 -7.32 -20.30
N LEU A 80 -21.41 -7.97 -20.05
CA LEU A 80 -22.22 -8.56 -21.11
C LEU A 80 -23.29 -7.55 -21.51
N LEU A 81 -23.35 -7.21 -22.79
CA LEU A 81 -24.25 -6.21 -23.36
C LEU A 81 -24.90 -6.74 -24.64
N GLN A 82 -25.93 -6.07 -25.13
CA GLN A 82 -26.51 -6.35 -26.44
C GLN A 82 -25.74 -5.68 -27.59
N TYR A 83 -25.16 -4.51 -27.32
CA TYR A 83 -24.33 -3.72 -28.24
C TYR A 83 -23.44 -2.76 -27.45
N VAL A 84 -22.35 -2.29 -28.05
CA VAL A 84 -21.25 -1.57 -27.35
C VAL A 84 -21.76 -0.37 -26.57
N ASP A 85 -22.56 0.48 -27.22
CA ASP A 85 -23.08 1.72 -26.65
C ASP A 85 -24.41 1.55 -25.88
N GLN A 86 -24.74 0.32 -25.46
CA GLN A 86 -25.96 0.08 -24.70
C GLN A 86 -25.95 0.90 -23.39
N PRO A 87 -27.03 1.65 -23.06
CA PRO A 87 -27.17 2.30 -21.78
C PRO A 87 -27.05 1.31 -20.61
N LEU A 88 -26.28 1.66 -19.58
CA LEU A 88 -26.26 0.90 -18.32
C LEU A 88 -27.48 1.28 -17.49
N GLU A 89 -28.52 0.46 -17.57
CA GLU A 89 -29.76 0.65 -16.81
C GLU A 89 -29.60 0.31 -15.32
N ALA A 90 -28.50 -0.35 -14.94
CA ALA A 90 -28.15 -0.65 -13.56
C ALA A 90 -26.68 -0.28 -13.28
N PRO A 91 -26.36 0.20 -12.05
CA PRO A 91 -25.00 0.58 -11.69
C PRO A 91 -24.07 -0.64 -11.66
N VAL A 92 -22.78 -0.36 -11.77
CA VAL A 92 -21.68 -1.34 -11.71
C VAL A 92 -20.69 -0.86 -10.66
N ALA A 93 -20.20 -1.79 -9.84
CA ALA A 93 -19.02 -1.56 -8.99
C ALA A 93 -17.82 -2.27 -9.61
N GLU A 94 -17.01 -1.51 -10.34
CA GLU A 94 -15.71 -1.94 -10.85
C GLU A 94 -14.76 -2.22 -9.69
N HIS A 95 -14.05 -3.34 -9.76
CA HIS A 95 -13.03 -3.65 -8.77
C HIS A 95 -11.74 -2.89 -9.12
N ILE A 96 -11.18 -2.18 -8.15
CA ILE A 96 -9.90 -1.50 -8.28
C ILE A 96 -9.03 -1.79 -7.06
N GLU A 97 -7.74 -1.98 -7.28
CA GLU A 97 -6.71 -1.99 -6.24
C GLU A 97 -5.89 -0.70 -6.34
N TYR A 98 -5.94 0.14 -5.31
CA TYR A 98 -5.18 1.40 -5.25
C TYR A 98 -4.11 1.32 -4.16
N GLN A 99 -3.24 0.31 -4.25
CA GLN A 99 -2.10 0.20 -3.35
C GLN A 99 -1.21 1.45 -3.49
N PRO A 100 -0.83 2.11 -2.37
CA PRO A 100 0.05 3.27 -2.45
C PRO A 100 1.33 2.91 -3.21
N HIS A 101 1.65 3.69 -4.25
CA HIS A 101 2.90 3.50 -4.99
C HIS A 101 4.09 3.63 -4.03
N TYR A 102 5.18 2.87 -4.26
CA TYR A 102 6.36 2.87 -3.38
C TYR A 102 7.04 4.25 -3.27
N ASP A 103 6.74 5.17 -4.20
CA ASP A 103 7.06 6.60 -4.11
C ASP A 103 6.60 7.24 -2.80
N THR A 104 5.54 6.71 -2.18
CA THR A 104 5.07 7.12 -0.86
C THR A 104 6.17 7.04 0.20
N LEU A 105 7.10 6.09 0.07
CA LEU A 105 8.26 5.94 0.94
C LEU A 105 9.50 6.64 0.36
N ILE A 106 9.87 6.34 -0.89
CA ILE A 106 11.15 6.81 -1.43
C ILE A 106 11.19 8.33 -1.70
N LYS A 107 10.03 8.98 -1.88
CA LYS A 107 9.92 10.43 -2.09
C LYS A 107 9.36 11.17 -0.87
N SER A 108 9.15 10.49 0.26
CA SER A 108 8.50 11.05 1.45
C SER A 108 9.19 12.30 1.99
N GLY A 109 10.52 12.38 1.91
CA GLY A 109 11.31 13.50 2.42
C GLY A 109 11.83 14.49 1.37
N ILE A 110 11.61 14.27 0.06
CA ILE A 110 12.26 15.07 -1.00
C ILE A 110 11.78 16.52 -1.02
N TYR A 111 10.52 16.76 -0.68
CA TYR A 111 9.89 18.09 -0.79
C TYR A 111 9.46 18.69 0.56
N GLU A 112 9.73 18.01 1.67
CA GLU A 112 9.29 18.43 3.02
C GLU A 112 10.25 19.45 3.65
N TYR A 113 11.55 19.32 3.37
CA TYR A 113 12.59 20.13 3.99
C TYR A 113 12.95 21.35 3.13
N TYR A 114 12.14 22.42 3.22
CA TYR A 114 12.42 23.69 2.53
C TYR A 114 13.17 24.69 3.41
N ALA A 115 14.07 25.47 2.81
CA ALA A 115 14.75 26.56 3.49
C ALA A 115 13.77 27.73 3.70
N SER A 116 13.36 27.97 4.95
CA SER A 116 12.64 29.19 5.34
C SER A 116 13.60 30.20 5.98
N GLU A 117 13.26 31.48 5.91
CA GLU A 117 14.01 32.57 6.56
C GLU A 117 15.48 32.73 6.09
N GLY A 118 15.78 32.31 4.86
CA GLY A 118 16.95 32.75 4.09
C GLY A 118 18.33 32.25 4.54
N ASN A 119 18.48 31.58 5.69
CA ASN A 119 19.82 31.21 6.21
C ASN A 119 19.94 29.83 6.88
N MET A 120 18.86 29.05 7.04
CA MET A 120 18.97 27.70 7.60
C MET A 120 18.92 26.64 6.49
N ASN A 121 20.02 25.91 6.35
CA ASN A 121 20.04 24.66 5.60
C ASN A 121 19.10 23.67 6.31
N PRO A 122 18.10 23.07 5.62
CA PRO A 122 17.11 22.22 6.26
C PRO A 122 17.59 20.77 6.47
N LEU A 123 18.77 20.40 5.95
CA LEU A 123 19.37 19.07 6.14
C LEU A 123 19.45 18.60 7.62
N PRO A 124 19.82 19.45 8.61
CA PRO A 124 19.84 19.05 10.00
C PRO A 124 18.48 18.65 10.56
N PHE A 125 17.36 19.09 9.96
CA PHE A 125 16.03 18.67 10.39
C PHE A 125 15.79 17.19 10.10
N ALA A 126 16.29 16.68 8.97
CA ALA A 126 16.25 15.24 8.69
C ALA A 126 17.07 14.43 9.73
N PHE A 127 18.18 14.97 10.22
CA PHE A 127 18.94 14.32 11.29
C PHE A 127 18.22 14.40 12.64
N ALA A 128 17.50 15.51 12.89
CA ALA A 128 16.72 15.68 14.10
C ALA A 128 15.64 14.61 14.25
N GLU A 129 14.93 14.25 13.18
CA GLU A 129 13.92 13.18 13.22
C GLU A 129 14.52 11.82 13.69
N LEU A 130 15.75 11.50 13.26
CA LEU A 130 16.44 10.29 13.71
C LEU A 130 16.90 10.38 15.17
N ILE A 131 17.34 11.57 15.59
CA ILE A 131 17.69 11.85 16.99
C ILE A 131 16.45 11.75 17.88
N ASP A 132 15.29 12.21 17.43
CA ASP A 132 14.03 12.14 18.17
C ASP A 132 13.60 10.70 18.42
N ASN A 133 13.78 9.81 17.42
CA ASN A 133 13.59 8.37 17.59
C ASN A 133 14.56 7.78 18.62
N ALA A 134 15.84 8.13 18.56
CA ALA A 134 16.85 7.68 19.53
C ALA A 134 16.61 8.24 20.94
N LEU A 135 16.09 9.47 21.07
CA LEU A 135 15.66 10.03 22.34
C LEU A 135 14.52 9.20 22.93
N ALA A 136 13.49 8.87 22.15
CA ALA A 136 12.41 8.00 22.61
C ALA A 136 12.94 6.61 23.03
N ALA A 137 13.86 6.02 22.25
CA ALA A 137 14.42 4.69 22.52
C ALA A 137 15.30 4.64 23.79
N THR A 138 15.97 5.74 24.13
CA THR A 138 16.87 5.84 25.30
C THR A 138 16.20 6.39 26.55
N ALA A 139 14.92 6.79 26.50
CA ALA A 139 14.23 7.54 27.57
C ALA A 139 14.27 6.83 28.94
N ARG A 140 14.37 5.50 28.95
CA ARG A 140 14.34 4.65 30.15
C ARG A 140 15.65 3.96 30.45
N ASN A 141 16.73 4.37 29.80
CA ASN A 141 18.03 3.79 30.06
C ASN A 141 18.43 3.97 31.53
N VAL A 142 18.97 2.92 32.12
CA VAL A 142 19.67 3.03 33.40
C VAL A 142 21.07 3.54 33.10
N GLY A 143 21.38 4.75 33.55
CA GLY A 143 22.67 5.40 33.30
C GLY A 143 22.66 6.29 32.05
N PRO A 144 23.82 6.45 31.37
CA PRO A 144 23.94 7.37 30.25
C PRO A 144 23.06 7.03 29.04
N ARG A 145 22.48 8.05 28.43
CA ARG A 145 21.81 7.99 27.12
C ARG A 145 22.81 8.44 26.06
N ILE A 146 23.21 7.53 25.19
CA ILE A 146 24.22 7.75 24.17
C ILE A 146 23.52 7.72 22.82
N ILE A 147 23.68 8.80 22.05
CA ILE A 147 23.23 8.93 20.68
C ILE A 147 24.43 9.46 19.90
N GLU A 148 24.90 8.69 18.92
CA GLU A 148 26.06 9.01 18.09
C GLU A 148 25.62 9.19 16.63
N LEU A 149 25.99 10.33 16.04
CA LEU A 149 25.87 10.59 14.61
C LEU A 149 27.26 10.48 13.98
N SER A 150 27.46 9.46 13.15
CA SER A 150 28.73 9.16 12.50
C SER A 150 28.63 9.38 10.99
N LEU A 151 29.48 10.27 10.46
CA LEU A 151 29.54 10.63 9.04
C LEU A 151 30.78 10.01 8.40
N HIS A 152 30.58 8.95 7.61
CA HIS A 152 31.64 8.23 6.93
C HIS A 152 31.76 8.73 5.48
N PHE A 153 32.58 9.75 5.28
CA PHE A 153 32.91 10.26 3.95
C PHE A 153 34.16 9.58 3.42
N ASN A 154 33.97 8.50 2.66
CA ASN A 154 35.08 7.86 1.95
C ASN A 154 35.47 8.72 0.74
N THR A 155 36.69 9.23 0.69
CA THR A 155 37.20 10.00 -0.47
C THR A 155 37.82 9.11 -1.55
N SER A 156 37.98 7.81 -1.26
CA SER A 156 38.55 6.81 -2.18
C SER A 156 37.47 6.02 -2.93
N THR A 157 36.24 5.96 -2.43
CA THR A 157 35.06 5.40 -3.11
C THR A 157 33.97 6.47 -3.22
N ALA A 158 33.03 6.33 -4.15
CA ALA A 158 31.85 7.22 -4.21
C ALA A 158 30.78 6.87 -3.16
N GLU A 159 31.10 5.98 -2.21
CA GLU A 159 30.18 5.51 -1.18
C GLU A 159 30.36 6.36 0.07
N HIS A 160 29.32 7.08 0.43
CA HIS A 160 29.25 7.85 1.67
C HIS A 160 28.13 7.28 2.54
N MET A 161 28.35 7.25 3.84
CA MET A 161 27.40 6.67 4.78
C MET A 161 27.17 7.62 5.96
N LEU A 162 25.91 7.73 6.37
CA LEU A 162 25.50 8.37 7.61
C LEU A 162 24.93 7.28 8.52
N CYS A 163 25.45 7.19 9.73
CA CYS A 163 24.96 6.26 10.74
C CYS A 163 24.47 7.03 11.97
N VAL A 164 23.31 6.63 12.49
CA VAL A 164 22.81 7.03 13.80
C VAL A 164 22.81 5.80 14.68
N TYR A 165 23.57 5.83 15.77
CA TYR A 165 23.63 4.77 16.76
C TYR A 165 23.07 5.27 18.08
N ASP A 166 22.29 4.43 18.76
CA ASP A 166 21.84 4.70 20.12
C ASP A 166 22.01 3.46 21.00
N ASN A 167 22.12 3.68 22.31
CA ASN A 167 22.15 2.61 23.31
C ASN A 167 20.77 2.35 23.93
N GLY A 168 19.69 2.62 23.20
CA GLY A 168 18.33 2.48 23.67
C GLY A 168 17.85 1.02 23.70
N GLN A 169 16.54 0.87 23.89
CA GLN A 169 15.90 -0.45 24.03
C GLN A 169 15.87 -1.30 22.75
N GLY A 170 16.26 -0.73 21.60
CA GLY A 170 16.20 -1.40 20.30
C GLY A 170 14.77 -1.73 19.84
N MET A 171 14.66 -2.62 18.85
CA MET A 171 13.40 -3.11 18.31
C MET A 171 13.43 -4.64 18.15
N SER A 172 12.34 -5.30 18.57
CA SER A 172 12.05 -6.68 18.16
C SER A 172 11.73 -6.76 16.67
N SER A 173 11.71 -7.98 16.09
CA SER A 173 11.34 -8.18 14.68
C SER A 173 9.96 -7.61 14.34
N ARG A 174 8.99 -7.67 15.26
CA ARG A 174 7.67 -7.06 15.04
C ARG A 174 7.71 -5.53 15.08
N GLN A 175 8.45 -4.95 16.02
CA GLN A 175 8.59 -3.50 16.10
C GLN A 175 9.33 -2.94 14.88
N LEU A 176 10.32 -3.68 14.36
CA LEU A 176 11.00 -3.33 13.11
C LEU A 176 10.08 -3.44 11.90
N ASN A 177 9.21 -4.47 11.84
CA ASN A 177 8.18 -4.56 10.79
C ASN A 177 7.17 -3.41 10.89
N ASN A 178 6.73 -3.05 12.10
CA ASN A 178 5.86 -1.90 12.34
C ASN A 178 6.50 -0.58 11.88
N TRP A 179 7.80 -0.39 12.14
CA TRP A 179 8.54 0.79 11.70
C TRP A 179 8.54 0.96 10.17
N ALA A 180 8.59 -0.14 9.41
CA ALA A 180 8.55 -0.10 7.94
C ALA A 180 7.16 0.23 7.35
N ILE A 181 6.10 0.25 8.17
CA ILE A 181 4.75 0.58 7.71
C ILE A 181 4.54 2.10 7.79
N TYR A 182 4.47 2.74 6.62
CA TYR A 182 4.26 4.19 6.53
C TYR A 182 2.97 4.64 7.25
N ARG A 183 3.07 5.72 8.04
CA ARG A 183 1.99 6.27 8.88
C ARG A 183 1.49 5.35 9.99
N LEU A 184 2.23 4.28 10.32
CA LEU A 184 1.98 3.51 11.52
C LEU A 184 2.60 4.21 12.73
N SER A 185 1.75 4.83 13.55
CA SER A 185 2.14 5.63 14.71
C SER A 185 1.84 4.91 16.03
N LYS A 186 2.24 5.54 17.14
CA LYS A 186 1.91 5.08 18.49
C LYS A 186 0.40 4.94 18.75
N PHE A 187 -0.44 5.65 17.99
CA PHE A 187 -1.90 5.66 18.16
C PHE A 187 -2.62 4.51 17.44
N ASN A 188 -2.07 4.01 16.34
CA ASN A 188 -2.75 3.03 15.47
C ASN A 188 -2.07 1.65 15.42
N ARG A 189 -0.83 1.53 15.93
CA ARG A 189 -0.16 0.23 16.08
C ARG A 189 -0.86 -0.65 17.12
N LYS A 190 -0.99 -1.95 16.83
CA LYS A 190 -1.74 -2.92 17.65
C LYS A 190 -0.98 -3.42 18.89
N ASP A 191 -0.01 -2.65 19.40
CA ASP A 191 0.89 -3.08 20.48
C ASP A 191 0.20 -3.32 21.84
N ARG A 192 -1.07 -2.92 22.01
CA ARG A 192 -1.83 -3.11 23.25
C ARG A 192 -2.37 -4.53 23.49
N ARG A 193 -2.17 -5.50 22.59
CA ARG A 193 -2.84 -6.83 22.68
C ARG A 193 -1.97 -8.04 23.01
N ASP A 194 -0.64 -7.91 23.15
CA ASP A 194 0.19 -9.05 23.54
C ASP A 194 0.65 -8.97 24.99
N ILE A 195 -0.05 -9.79 25.79
CA ILE A 195 0.32 -10.24 27.12
C ILE A 195 1.58 -11.10 26.98
N GLY A 196 2.70 -10.69 27.58
CA GLY A 196 3.86 -11.58 27.65
C GLY A 196 5.16 -10.90 28.04
N GLU A 197 5.77 -10.13 27.14
CA GLU A 197 7.15 -9.65 27.30
C GLU A 197 7.37 -8.34 26.52
N HIS A 198 6.63 -7.28 26.84
CA HIS A 198 6.92 -5.99 26.19
C HIS A 198 6.73 -4.83 27.16
N ILE A 199 7.79 -4.02 27.27
CA ILE A 199 7.72 -2.69 27.86
C ILE A 199 6.80 -1.88 26.94
N PRO A 200 5.59 -1.50 27.38
CA PRO A 200 4.68 -0.69 26.58
C PRO A 200 5.34 0.65 26.23
N TYR A 201 4.93 1.24 25.12
CA TYR A 201 5.01 2.70 25.01
C TYR A 201 4.04 3.23 26.06
N HIS A 202 4.57 3.71 27.17
CA HIS A 202 3.74 4.25 28.24
C HIS A 202 3.37 5.67 27.88
N ASP A 203 2.08 5.98 28.01
CA ASP A 203 1.57 7.35 28.05
C ASP A 203 2.12 8.05 29.31
N ASP A 204 3.35 8.57 29.22
CA ASP A 204 3.82 9.67 30.08
C ASP A 204 3.11 10.99 29.71
N GLU A 205 2.07 10.96 28.86
CA GLU A 205 1.21 12.10 28.49
C GLU A 205 0.64 12.84 29.72
N ASN A 206 0.53 12.18 30.88
CA ASN A 206 -0.05 12.75 32.10
C ASN A 206 0.96 13.19 33.16
N LEU A 207 2.27 13.01 32.94
CA LEU A 207 3.31 13.51 33.83
C LEU A 207 3.81 14.85 33.30
N ALA A 208 3.30 15.94 33.88
CA ALA A 208 3.75 17.29 33.58
C ALA A 208 5.24 17.44 33.91
N THR A 209 6.10 17.24 32.90
CA THR A 209 7.53 17.50 32.99
C THR A 209 7.79 18.97 32.67
N PRO A 210 8.71 19.66 33.39
CA PRO A 210 9.07 21.03 33.07
C PRO A 210 9.49 21.14 31.59
N LYS A 211 8.88 22.09 30.87
CA LYS A 211 9.09 22.32 29.43
C LYS A 211 8.73 21.13 28.52
N SER A 212 7.94 20.18 29.02
CA SER A 212 7.54 18.97 28.27
C SER A 212 8.72 18.11 27.80
N LEU A 213 9.84 18.11 28.54
CA LEU A 213 11.04 17.32 28.24
C LEU A 213 10.84 15.83 28.60
N ASN A 214 9.91 15.17 27.92
CA ASN A 214 9.49 13.79 28.18
C ASN A 214 10.10 12.74 27.21
N SER A 215 10.85 13.18 26.19
CA SER A 215 11.36 12.33 25.10
C SER A 215 10.28 11.62 24.27
N ASP A 216 9.00 11.99 24.43
CA ASP A 216 7.88 11.49 23.64
C ASP A 216 7.57 12.46 22.49
N ILE A 217 8.42 12.40 21.47
CA ILE A 217 8.40 13.35 20.33
C ILE A 217 7.63 12.76 19.14
N SER A 218 7.56 11.42 19.04
CA SER A 218 6.93 10.75 17.91
C SER A 218 5.40 10.95 17.86
N TRP A 219 4.88 11.19 16.66
CA TRP A 219 3.44 11.39 16.45
C TRP A 219 2.88 10.73 15.20
N PHE A 220 3.56 10.89 14.06
CA PHE A 220 2.97 10.58 12.75
C PHE A 220 3.34 9.20 12.18
N GLY A 221 4.44 8.59 12.62
CA GLY A 221 4.92 7.31 12.07
C GLY A 221 5.48 7.42 10.65
N VAL A 222 6.17 8.53 10.35
CA VAL A 222 6.75 8.81 9.01
C VAL A 222 8.12 9.50 9.03
N GLY A 223 8.62 9.97 10.18
CA GLY A 223 9.79 10.86 10.24
C GLY A 223 11.15 10.15 10.10
N GLY A 224 11.21 8.86 10.41
CA GLY A 224 12.45 8.06 10.40
C GLY A 224 12.66 7.25 9.14
#